data_AF-A0A2E0UG59-F1
#
_entry.id   AF-A0A2E0UG59-F1
#
_cell.length_a   1.000
_cell.length_b   1.000
_cell.length_c   1.000
_cell.angle_alpha   90.00
_cell.angle_beta   90.00
_cell.angle_gamma   90.00
#
_symmetry.space_group_name_H-M   'P 1'
#
loop_
_entity.id
_entity.type
_entity.pdbx_description
1 polymer ?
#
loop_
_entity_poly.entity_id
_entity_poly.type
_entity_poly.pdbx_seq_one_letter_code
_entity_poly.pdbx_strand_id
1 'polypeptide(L)'
;MRKNTLADISISVVSILLVITALTHIPQVSAEKPNKSSSENQTNSVVSPVEPQYVCMINNQSYDKEQIAIEIEGKTYYGCCPMCEGQLRADPSSRSAIDPVSGSKVDKATSVIGSAPDGKVYYFENQENMSQFKDDKKP
;
A
#
# COMPACT_ATOMS: atom_id res chain seq x y z
N MET A 1 23.23 -46.22 53.03
CA MET A 1 24.60 -45.90 52.56
C MET A 1 24.82 -44.41 52.72
N ARG A 2 25.84 -44.02 53.50
CA ARG A 2 26.23 -42.62 53.78
C ARG A 2 27.09 -42.08 52.63
N LYS A 3 26.83 -40.84 52.21
CA LYS A 3 27.81 -39.85 51.73
C LYS A 3 27.25 -38.49 52.18
N ASN A 4 27.75 -37.97 53.30
CA ASN A 4 28.84 -37.02 53.43
C ASN A 4 28.44 -35.58 53.06
N THR A 5 28.49 -34.77 54.11
CA THR A 5 28.16 -33.36 54.32
C THR A 5 29.19 -32.41 53.68
N LEU A 6 28.85 -31.11 53.71
CA LEU A 6 29.67 -29.86 53.79
C LEU A 6 29.09 -28.85 52.76
N ALA A 7 28.78 -27.58 53.02
CA ALA A 7 28.97 -26.64 54.13
C ALA A 7 27.89 -25.51 53.98
N ASP A 8 27.17 -25.11 55.03
CA ASP A 8 27.36 -23.91 55.88
C ASP A 8 26.96 -22.54 55.26
N ILE A 9 25.86 -21.91 55.74
CA ILE A 9 25.76 -20.67 56.56
C ILE A 9 26.04 -19.37 55.75
N SER A 10 25.10 -18.42 55.58
CA SER A 10 24.82 -17.34 56.55
C SER A 10 23.53 -16.56 56.18
N ILE A 11 22.51 -16.53 57.05
CA ILE A 11 22.12 -15.43 57.97
C ILE A 11 21.60 -14.14 57.30
N SER A 12 20.30 -13.96 57.52
CA SER A 12 19.42 -12.79 57.53
C SER A 12 20.03 -11.40 57.70
N VAL A 13 19.62 -10.47 56.83
CA VAL A 13 19.36 -9.03 57.04
C VAL A 13 18.81 -8.53 55.68
N VAL A 14 17.69 -7.85 55.48
CA VAL A 14 16.93 -6.81 56.19
C VAL A 14 15.61 -6.71 55.40
N SER A 15 14.47 -7.07 56.00
CA SER A 15 13.35 -6.15 56.28
C SER A 15 13.29 -4.92 55.36
N ILE A 16 12.41 -4.92 54.36
CA ILE A 16 11.91 -3.78 53.54
C ILE A 16 11.27 -4.49 52.32
N LEU A 17 9.99 -4.39 51.97
CA LEU A 17 9.07 -3.27 52.07
C LEU A 17 7.65 -3.80 51.81
N LEU A 18 6.72 -3.36 52.66
CA LEU A 18 5.32 -3.02 52.38
C LEU A 18 4.51 -3.86 51.37
N VAL A 19 3.58 -4.61 51.96
CA VAL A 19 2.22 -4.82 51.47
C VAL A 19 1.65 -3.51 50.90
N ILE A 20 1.42 -3.45 49.59
CA ILE A 20 0.53 -2.47 48.97
C ILE A 20 -0.52 -3.24 48.17
N THR A 21 -1.64 -3.52 48.84
CA THR A 21 -2.93 -3.70 48.21
C THR A 21 -3.35 -2.38 47.59
N ALA A 22 -3.43 -2.31 46.27
CA ALA A 22 -4.23 -1.29 45.59
C ALA A 22 -4.69 -1.84 44.23
N LEU A 23 -5.94 -2.25 44.23
CA LEU A 23 -6.74 -2.40 43.03
C LEU A 23 -6.73 -1.10 42.20
N THR A 24 -6.89 -1.30 40.90
CA THR A 24 -7.45 -0.36 39.91
C THR A 24 -6.69 0.94 39.71
N HIS A 25 -5.77 0.97 38.74
CA HIS A 25 -5.75 2.01 37.70
C HIS A 25 -5.26 1.37 36.38
N ILE A 26 -6.18 1.20 35.45
CA ILE A 26 -5.91 0.80 34.06
C ILE A 26 -5.27 2.02 33.37
N PRO A 27 -4.09 1.90 32.73
CA PRO A 27 -3.63 2.96 31.87
C PRO A 27 -4.59 3.04 30.68
N GLN A 28 -5.25 4.18 30.53
CA GLN A 28 -6.03 4.51 29.35
C GLN A 28 -5.06 4.53 28.16
N VAL A 29 -4.96 3.40 27.45
CA VAL A 29 -4.49 3.39 26.06
C VAL A 29 -5.54 4.17 25.30
N SER A 30 -5.31 5.47 25.18
CA SER A 30 -6.02 6.28 24.21
C SER A 30 -5.71 5.64 22.86
N ALA A 31 -6.72 5.04 22.25
CA ALA A 31 -6.72 4.82 20.83
C ALA A 31 -6.68 6.21 20.18
N GLU A 32 -5.46 6.73 19.97
CA GLU A 32 -5.25 7.66 18.88
C GLU A 32 -5.62 6.89 17.61
N LYS A 33 -6.85 7.12 17.17
CA LYS A 33 -7.23 6.96 15.78
C LYS A 33 -6.06 7.51 14.96
N PRO A 34 -5.57 6.81 13.92
CA PRO A 34 -4.59 7.40 13.03
C PRO A 34 -5.21 8.70 12.52
N ASN A 35 -4.66 9.79 13.01
CA ASN A 35 -4.98 11.13 12.59
C ASN A 35 -4.58 11.14 11.13
N LYS A 36 -5.58 11.04 10.24
CA LYS A 36 -5.45 11.37 8.83
C LYS A 36 -5.22 12.88 8.77
N SER A 37 -4.06 13.30 9.26
CA SER A 37 -3.42 14.56 8.94
C SER A 37 -2.89 14.37 7.53
N SER A 38 -3.82 14.40 6.58
CA SER A 38 -3.51 14.71 5.21
C SER A 38 -3.10 16.17 5.24
N SER A 39 -1.82 16.41 5.55
CA SER A 39 -1.22 17.71 5.44
C SER A 39 -1.49 18.21 4.03
N GLU A 40 -2.17 19.33 4.00
CA GLU A 40 -2.47 20.11 2.82
C GLU A 40 -1.18 20.41 2.08
N ASN A 41 -1.02 19.77 0.93
CA ASN A 41 -0.49 20.44 -0.22
C ASN A 41 -1.52 20.17 -1.31
N GLN A 42 -2.44 21.12 -1.50
CA GLN A 42 -3.40 21.06 -2.60
C GLN A 42 -2.63 21.20 -3.91
N THR A 43 -2.01 20.11 -4.34
CA THR A 43 -1.58 19.92 -5.71
C THR A 43 -2.85 19.87 -6.54
N ASN A 44 -3.04 20.82 -7.44
CA ASN A 44 -4.02 20.77 -8.54
C ASN A 44 -3.68 19.56 -9.45
N SER A 45 -3.83 18.34 -8.94
CA SER A 45 -3.55 17.13 -9.69
C SER A 45 -4.74 16.87 -10.61
N VAL A 46 -4.46 16.74 -11.90
CA VAL A 46 -5.48 16.56 -12.95
C VAL A 46 -6.05 15.14 -12.94
N VAL A 47 -5.41 14.23 -12.20
CA VAL A 47 -5.79 12.83 -12.07
C VAL A 47 -6.01 12.47 -10.61
N SER A 48 -6.93 11.54 -10.36
CA SER A 48 -7.15 10.95 -9.03
C SER A 48 -6.60 9.52 -8.98
N PRO A 49 -6.07 9.05 -7.84
CA PRO A 49 -5.64 7.66 -7.70
C PRO A 49 -6.80 6.69 -8.00
N VAL A 50 -6.53 5.59 -8.69
CA VAL A 50 -7.49 4.51 -8.95
C VAL A 50 -6.85 3.15 -8.70
N GLU A 51 -7.59 2.22 -8.12
CA GLU A 51 -7.09 0.86 -7.91
C GLU A 51 -7.03 0.08 -9.24
N PRO A 52 -6.04 -0.81 -9.43
CA PRO A 52 -5.85 -1.54 -10.68
C PRO A 52 -7.08 -2.34 -11.14
N GLN A 53 -7.85 -2.88 -10.21
CA GLN A 53 -9.03 -3.70 -10.51
C GLN A 53 -10.15 -2.94 -11.23
N TYR A 54 -10.17 -1.61 -11.16
CA TYR A 54 -11.15 -0.77 -11.87
C TYR A 54 -10.67 -0.29 -13.23
N VAL A 55 -9.55 -0.82 -13.75
CA VAL A 55 -8.91 -0.33 -14.96
C VAL A 55 -8.81 -1.42 -16.02
N CYS A 56 -9.12 -1.07 -17.27
CA CYS A 56 -8.67 -1.88 -18.39
C CYS A 56 -7.31 -1.38 -18.88
N MET A 57 -6.30 -2.22 -18.71
CA MET A 57 -4.92 -1.90 -19.04
C MET A 57 -4.63 -1.89 -20.54
N ILE A 58 -5.54 -2.41 -21.37
CA ILE A 58 -5.39 -2.37 -22.83
C ILE A 58 -5.84 -1.03 -23.41
N ASN A 59 -7.03 -0.55 -23.03
CA ASN A 59 -7.58 0.71 -23.54
C ASN A 59 -7.28 1.93 -22.66
N ASN A 60 -6.66 1.72 -21.50
CA ASN A 60 -6.32 2.76 -20.52
C ASN A 60 -7.55 3.57 -20.08
N GLN A 61 -8.60 2.87 -19.67
CA GLN A 61 -9.83 3.44 -19.15
C GLN A 61 -10.16 2.89 -17.76
N SER A 62 -10.73 3.75 -16.90
CA SER A 62 -11.28 3.38 -15.61
C SER A 62 -12.79 3.10 -15.72
N TYR A 63 -13.30 2.32 -14.76
CA TYR A 63 -14.67 1.84 -14.73
C TYR A 63 -15.24 1.88 -13.30
N ASP A 64 -16.56 1.80 -13.20
CA ASP A 64 -17.34 1.74 -11.96
C ASP A 64 -17.45 0.33 -11.34
N LYS A 65 -16.85 -0.66 -11.99
CA LYS A 65 -16.86 -2.07 -11.57
C LYS A 65 -15.49 -2.70 -11.74
N GLU A 66 -15.27 -3.81 -11.05
CA GLU A 66 -14.05 -4.61 -11.21
C GLU A 66 -13.98 -5.20 -12.63
N GLN A 67 -12.75 -5.24 -13.16
CA GLN A 67 -12.40 -5.81 -14.45
C GLN A 67 -11.87 -7.24 -14.27
N ILE A 68 -11.72 -7.97 -15.37
CA ILE A 68 -11.19 -9.33 -15.36
C ILE A 68 -9.74 -9.29 -14.89
N ALA A 69 -9.37 -10.09 -13.90
CA ALA A 69 -7.99 -10.25 -13.42
C ALA A 69 -7.24 -11.30 -14.26
N ILE A 70 -6.02 -10.98 -14.68
CA ILE A 70 -5.17 -11.81 -15.52
C ILE A 70 -3.80 -11.94 -14.86
N GLU A 71 -3.55 -13.10 -14.25
CA GLU A 71 -2.25 -13.43 -13.65
C GLU A 71 -1.23 -13.83 -14.71
N ILE A 72 -0.08 -13.15 -14.73
CA ILE A 72 1.05 -13.47 -15.60
C ILE A 72 2.35 -13.20 -14.85
N GLU A 73 3.22 -14.22 -14.75
CA GLU A 73 4.54 -14.10 -14.11
C GLU A 73 4.48 -13.57 -12.66
N GLY A 74 3.40 -13.91 -11.92
CA GLY A 74 3.20 -13.47 -10.53
C GLY A 74 2.71 -12.02 -10.37
N LYS A 75 2.26 -11.40 -11.47
CA LYS A 75 1.65 -10.06 -11.49
C LYS A 75 0.22 -10.13 -12.01
N THR A 76 -0.65 -9.32 -11.44
CA THR A 76 -2.05 -9.20 -11.85
C THR A 76 -2.24 -8.01 -12.81
N TYR A 77 -2.74 -8.29 -14.00
CA TYR A 77 -3.19 -7.30 -14.97
C TYR A 77 -4.70 -7.31 -15.09
N TYR A 78 -5.30 -6.23 -15.60
CA TYR A 78 -6.76 -6.11 -15.68
C TYR A 78 -7.24 -5.71 -17.08
N GLY A 79 -8.32 -6.37 -17.54
CA GLY A 79 -8.91 -6.14 -18.85
C GLY A 79 -10.44 -6.14 -18.81
N CYS A 80 -11.09 -5.29 -19.61
CA CYS A 80 -12.55 -5.14 -19.57
C CYS A 80 -13.34 -6.22 -20.34
N CYS A 81 -12.67 -7.07 -21.11
CA CYS A 81 -13.31 -8.12 -21.89
C CYS A 81 -12.33 -9.25 -22.26
N PRO A 82 -12.82 -10.41 -22.75
CA PRO A 82 -11.96 -11.54 -23.15
C PRO A 82 -10.91 -11.19 -24.20
N MET A 83 -11.19 -10.23 -25.08
CA MET A 83 -10.22 -9.74 -26.05
C MET A 83 -9.05 -9.03 -25.37
N CYS A 84 -9.31 -8.20 -24.36
CA CYS A 84 -8.26 -7.53 -23.60
C CYS A 84 -7.42 -8.52 -22.79
N GLU A 85 -8.06 -9.55 -22.21
CA GLU A 85 -7.33 -10.67 -21.59
C GLU A 85 -6.40 -11.35 -22.60
N GLY A 86 -6.91 -11.71 -23.78
CA GLY A 86 -6.12 -12.35 -24.83
C GLY A 86 -4.90 -11.52 -25.22
N GLN A 87 -5.07 -10.20 -25.35
CA GLN A 87 -3.98 -9.29 -25.68
C GLN A 87 -2.93 -9.20 -24.56
N LEU A 88 -3.35 -9.12 -23.29
CA LEU A 88 -2.42 -9.10 -22.15
C LEU A 88 -1.57 -10.39 -22.05
N ARG A 89 -2.16 -11.54 -22.42
CA ARG A 89 -1.45 -12.83 -22.45
C ARG A 89 -0.50 -12.95 -23.63
N ALA A 90 -0.92 -12.48 -24.81
CA ALA A 90 -0.19 -12.69 -26.05
C ALA A 90 0.95 -11.69 -26.28
N ASP A 91 0.78 -10.44 -25.85
CA ASP A 91 1.73 -9.35 -26.15
C ASP A 91 2.30 -8.75 -24.84
N PRO A 92 3.55 -9.07 -24.49
CA PRO A 92 4.21 -8.47 -23.33
C PRO A 92 4.31 -6.94 -23.37
N SER A 93 4.30 -6.32 -24.55
CA SER A 93 4.38 -4.86 -24.67
C SER A 93 3.12 -4.17 -24.15
N SER A 94 1.96 -4.84 -24.22
CA SER A 94 0.68 -4.33 -23.73
C SER A 94 0.64 -4.13 -22.21
N ARG A 95 1.54 -4.82 -21.49
CA ARG A 95 1.69 -4.80 -20.03
C ARG A 95 2.55 -3.65 -19.52
N SER A 96 3.12 -2.85 -20.43
CA SER A 96 3.95 -1.70 -20.09
C SER A 96 3.29 -0.38 -20.49
N ALA A 97 3.66 0.69 -19.81
CA ALA A 97 3.30 2.07 -20.14
C ALA A 97 4.54 2.98 -20.07
N ILE A 98 4.38 4.23 -20.48
CA ILE A 98 5.36 5.30 -20.28
C ILE A 98 4.81 6.23 -19.21
N ASP A 99 5.60 6.49 -18.17
CA ASP A 99 5.31 7.52 -17.20
C ASP A 99 5.32 8.90 -17.90
N PRO A 100 4.21 9.65 -17.90
CA PRO A 100 4.12 10.89 -18.65
C PRO A 100 4.93 12.04 -18.04
N VAL A 101 5.48 11.88 -16.83
CA VAL A 101 6.32 12.89 -16.16
C VAL A 101 7.79 12.57 -16.35
N SER A 102 8.23 11.35 -16.05
CA SER A 102 9.66 10.97 -16.16
C SER A 102 10.07 10.47 -17.55
N GLY A 103 9.11 10.00 -18.37
CA GLY A 103 9.38 9.30 -19.62
C GLY A 103 9.88 7.86 -19.43
N SER A 104 9.99 7.38 -18.20
CA SER A 104 10.40 6.01 -17.89
C SER A 104 9.37 5.00 -18.35
N LYS A 105 9.82 3.82 -18.78
CA LYS A 105 8.94 2.67 -18.99
C LYS A 105 8.58 2.05 -17.65
N VAL A 106 7.28 1.85 -17.41
CA VAL A 106 6.74 1.24 -16.19
C VAL A 106 5.90 0.00 -16.51
N ASP A 107 5.84 -0.93 -15.56
CA ASP A 107 4.94 -2.09 -15.61
C ASP A 107 3.57 -1.68 -15.05
N LYS A 108 2.51 -1.91 -15.83
CA LYS A 108 1.15 -1.49 -15.45
C LYS A 108 0.62 -2.18 -14.19
N ALA A 109 1.08 -3.39 -13.89
CA ALA A 109 0.63 -4.13 -12.71
C ALA A 109 1.21 -3.57 -11.40
N THR A 110 2.36 -2.88 -11.46
CA THR A 110 3.05 -2.38 -10.26
C THR A 110 3.20 -0.86 -10.20
N SER A 111 2.78 -0.15 -11.24
CA SER A 111 2.79 1.32 -11.29
C SER A 111 1.72 1.94 -10.39
N VAL A 112 1.93 3.20 -10.01
CA VAL A 112 0.86 4.06 -9.50
C VAL A 112 -0.08 4.41 -10.65
N ILE A 113 -1.39 4.35 -10.43
CA ILE A 113 -2.40 4.56 -11.49
C ILE A 113 -3.26 5.78 -11.16
N GLY A 114 -3.33 6.72 -12.10
CA GLY A 114 -4.18 7.91 -12.01
C GLY A 114 -5.25 7.91 -13.09
N SER A 115 -6.48 8.24 -12.72
CA SER A 115 -7.61 8.44 -13.63
C SER A 115 -7.93 9.93 -13.76
N ALA A 116 -8.07 10.41 -15.00
CA ALA A 116 -8.64 11.72 -15.30
C ALA A 116 -10.17 11.69 -15.16
N PRO A 117 -10.85 12.87 -15.09
CA PRO A 117 -12.31 12.95 -14.97
C PRO A 117 -13.08 12.32 -16.13
N ASP A 118 -12.47 12.21 -17.31
CA ASP A 118 -13.05 11.56 -18.50
C ASP A 118 -12.86 10.04 -18.52
N GLY A 119 -12.28 9.47 -17.45
CA GLY A 119 -12.00 8.04 -17.32
C GLY A 119 -10.66 7.60 -17.91
N LYS A 120 -9.90 8.50 -18.54
CA LYS A 120 -8.59 8.14 -19.08
C LYS A 120 -7.59 7.82 -17.98
N VAL A 121 -6.86 6.72 -18.15
CA VAL A 121 -5.87 6.24 -17.19
C VAL A 121 -4.45 6.56 -17.63
N TYR A 122 -3.64 6.98 -16.66
CA TYR A 122 -2.20 7.21 -16.74
C TYR A 122 -1.48 6.35 -15.70
N TYR A 123 -0.23 5.97 -16.00
CA TYR A 123 0.59 5.11 -15.15
C TYR A 123 1.86 5.86 -14.79
N PHE A 124 2.26 5.77 -13.53
CA PHE A 124 3.38 6.51 -12.97
C PHE A 124 4.31 5.56 -12.22
N GLU A 125 5.61 5.84 -12.29
CA GLU A 125 6.63 5.06 -11.59
C GLU A 125 6.52 5.23 -10.08
N ASN A 126 5.99 6.37 -9.63
CA ASN A 126 5.82 6.71 -8.21
C ASN A 126 4.70 7.76 -8.00
N GLN A 127 4.38 8.00 -6.72
CA GLN A 127 3.33 8.94 -6.29
C GLN A 127 3.69 10.41 -6.57
N GLU A 128 4.98 10.75 -6.57
CA GLU A 128 5.47 12.10 -6.84
C GLU A 128 5.16 12.50 -8.29
N ASN A 129 5.46 11.63 -9.27
CA ASN A 129 5.14 11.87 -10.68
C ASN A 129 3.64 12.05 -10.89
N MET A 130 2.79 11.23 -10.27
CA MET A 130 1.34 11.43 -10.35
C MET A 130 0.90 12.80 -9.80
N SER A 131 1.52 13.25 -8.70
CA SER A 131 1.20 14.56 -8.10
C SER A 131 1.65 15.75 -8.96
N GLN A 132 2.72 15.59 -9.74
CA GLN A 132 3.26 16.61 -10.63
C GLN A 132 2.58 16.62 -12.01
N PHE A 133 1.82 15.57 -12.34
CA PHE A 133 1.20 15.41 -13.65
C PHE A 133 0.21 16.52 -13.96
N LYS A 134 0.42 17.14 -15.12
CA LYS A 134 -0.49 18.11 -15.74
C LYS A 134 -0.90 17.52 -17.08
N ASP A 135 -2.20 17.41 -17.31
CA ASP A 135 -2.69 16.96 -18.62
C ASP A 135 -2.61 18.14 -19.59
N ASP A 136 -1.59 18.15 -20.45
CA ASP A 136 -1.37 19.20 -21.46
C ASP A 136 -2.35 19.12 -22.65
N LYS A 137 -3.42 18.32 -22.56
CA LYS A 137 -4.51 18.37 -23.54
C LYS A 137 -5.22 19.71 -23.46
N LYS A 138 -4.72 20.66 -24.27
CA LYS A 138 -5.41 21.87 -24.68
C LYS A 138 -6.82 21.49 -25.17
N PRO A 139 -7.90 22.13 -24.66
CA PRO A 139 -9.24 21.96 -25.21
C PRO A 139 -9.32 22.41 -26.68
#